data_AF-A0A5F1ZQ52-F1
#
_entry.id   AF-A0A5F1ZQ52-F1
#
_cell.length_a   1.000
_cell.length_b   1.000
_cell.length_c   1.000
_cell.angle_alpha   90.00
_cell.angle_beta   90.00
_cell.angle_gamma   90.00
#
_symmetry.space_group_name_H-M   'P 1'
#
loop_
_entity.id
_entity.type
_entity.pdbx_description
1 polymer ?
#
loop_
_entity_poly.entity_id
_entity_poly.type
_entity_poly.pdbx_seq_one_letter_code
_entity_poly.pdbx_strand_id
1 'polypeptide(L)'
;MLFAVLSLLALTLCDCKGDILNKMLQLKKEGKYLELALLCNEHKETEYKEICDLAWQEAERNIDKILSQQADLPFLRVSVDAKTKKQVEDILAQNPQLKERYLPLWKKFVQQ
;
A
#
# COMPACT_ATOMS: atom_id res chain seq x y z
N MET A 1 -24.84 -42.06 13.28
CA MET A 1 -24.98 -41.31 12.01
C MET A 1 -24.90 -39.79 12.16
N LEU A 2 -25.17 -39.19 13.34
CA LEU A 2 -25.04 -37.73 13.53
C LEU A 2 -23.59 -37.19 13.69
N PHE A 3 -22.63 -38.02 14.14
CA PHE A 3 -21.27 -37.54 14.44
C PHE A 3 -20.37 -37.33 13.21
N ALA A 4 -20.66 -37.99 12.08
CA ALA A 4 -19.86 -37.86 10.86
C ALA A 4 -20.13 -36.56 10.09
N VAL A 5 -21.33 -35.98 10.27
CA VAL A 5 -21.76 -34.76 9.56
C VAL A 5 -21.10 -33.52 10.16
N LEU A 6 -20.82 -33.53 11.48
CA LEU A 6 -20.19 -32.40 12.17
C LEU A 6 -18.70 -32.21 11.79
N SER A 7 -18.03 -33.27 11.32
CA SER A 7 -16.60 -33.23 11.00
C SER A 7 -16.30 -32.74 9.58
N LEU A 8 -17.25 -32.79 8.65
CA LEU A 8 -17.08 -32.28 7.29
C LEU A 8 -17.20 -30.74 7.20
N LEU A 9 -17.83 -30.09 8.17
CA LEU A 9 -18.02 -28.63 8.15
C LEU A 9 -16.78 -27.84 8.64
N ALA A 10 -15.79 -28.51 9.21
CA ALA A 10 -14.59 -27.88 9.78
C ALA A 10 -13.46 -27.64 8.75
N LEU A 11 -13.53 -28.27 7.57
CA LEU A 11 -12.44 -28.26 6.58
C LEU A 11 -12.53 -27.12 5.55
N THR A 12 -13.59 -26.30 5.56
CA THR A 12 -13.81 -25.23 4.56
C THR A 12 -13.35 -23.84 5.02
N LEU A 13 -12.66 -23.71 6.15
CA LEU A 13 -12.31 -22.42 6.77
C LEU A 13 -10.83 -22.00 6.63
N CYS A 14 -10.00 -22.69 5.82
CA CYS A 14 -8.55 -22.52 5.91
C CYS A 14 -7.80 -22.17 4.60
N ASP A 15 -8.41 -21.46 3.66
CA ASP A 15 -7.72 -21.04 2.42
C ASP A 15 -7.64 -19.51 2.18
N CYS A 16 -8.01 -18.65 3.14
CA CYS A 16 -7.92 -17.20 2.94
C CYS A 16 -6.48 -16.64 2.96
N LYS A 17 -5.52 -17.34 3.57
CA LYS A 17 -4.15 -16.82 3.74
C LYS A 17 -3.27 -16.92 2.50
N GLY A 18 -3.38 -18.03 1.75
CA GLY A 18 -2.59 -18.23 0.53
C GLY A 18 -2.91 -17.20 -0.55
N ASP A 19 -4.15 -16.74 -0.61
CA ASP A 19 -4.60 -15.76 -1.61
C ASP A 19 -3.94 -14.38 -1.41
N ILE A 20 -3.79 -13.91 -0.16
CA ILE A 20 -3.18 -12.61 0.14
C ILE A 20 -1.68 -12.60 -0.20
N LEU A 21 -0.93 -13.63 0.18
CA LEU A 21 0.50 -13.72 -0.16
C LEU A 21 0.71 -13.74 -1.67
N ASN A 22 -0.09 -14.52 -2.40
CA ASN A 22 -0.04 -14.55 -3.86
C ASN A 22 -0.34 -13.18 -4.47
N LYS A 23 -1.35 -12.48 -3.95
CA LYS A 23 -1.69 -11.12 -4.37
C LYS A 23 -0.54 -10.14 -4.11
N MET A 24 0.08 -10.19 -2.93
CA MET A 24 1.22 -9.35 -2.58
C MET A 24 2.42 -9.59 -3.50
N LEU A 25 2.75 -10.86 -3.76
CA LEU A 25 3.83 -11.24 -4.66
C LEU A 25 3.55 -10.80 -6.11
N GLN A 26 2.30 -10.90 -6.55
CA GLN A 26 1.89 -10.41 -7.86
C GLN A 26 2.06 -8.88 -7.96
N LEU A 27 1.57 -8.11 -6.98
CA LEU A 27 1.72 -6.65 -6.97
C LEU A 27 3.19 -6.22 -6.94
N LYS A 28 4.02 -6.93 -6.17
CA LYS A 28 5.48 -6.75 -6.15
C LYS A 28 6.08 -6.98 -7.54
N LYS A 29 5.71 -8.08 -8.21
CA LYS A 29 6.20 -8.41 -9.56
C LYS A 29 5.78 -7.38 -10.61
N GLU A 30 4.58 -6.82 -10.46
CA GLU A 30 4.04 -5.77 -11.35
C GLU A 30 4.60 -4.37 -11.03
N GLY A 31 5.41 -4.22 -9.98
CA GLY A 31 5.95 -2.92 -9.55
C GLY A 31 4.89 -1.97 -8.97
N LYS A 32 3.72 -2.49 -8.59
CA LYS A 32 2.59 -1.70 -8.07
C LYS A 32 2.74 -1.43 -6.57
N TYR A 33 3.85 -0.77 -6.21
CA TYR A 33 4.23 -0.62 -4.82
C TYR A 33 3.29 0.24 -3.97
N LEU A 34 2.57 1.21 -4.56
CA LEU A 34 1.54 1.97 -3.84
C LEU A 34 0.33 1.08 -3.48
N GLU A 35 -0.10 0.21 -4.38
CA GLU A 35 -1.18 -0.76 -4.12
C GLU A 35 -0.73 -1.80 -3.09
N LEU A 36 0.51 -2.28 -3.21
CA LEU A 36 1.09 -3.23 -2.26
C LEU A 36 1.23 -2.62 -0.86
N ALA A 37 1.66 -1.36 -0.77
CA ALA A 37 1.77 -0.63 0.48
C ALA A 37 0.40 -0.49 1.16
N LEU A 38 -0.65 -0.14 0.42
CA LEU A 38 -2.02 -0.12 0.95
C LEU A 38 -2.45 -1.49 1.48
N LEU A 39 -2.20 -2.56 0.74
CA LEU A 39 -2.52 -3.92 1.18
C LEU A 39 -1.77 -4.31 2.47
N CYS A 40 -0.53 -3.85 2.62
CA CYS A 40 0.29 -4.06 3.82
C CYS A 40 -0.23 -3.33 5.07
N ASN A 41 -1.04 -2.28 4.93
CA ASN A 41 -1.72 -1.68 6.08
C ASN A 41 -2.87 -2.54 6.60
N GLU A 42 -3.53 -3.28 5.72
CA GLU A 42 -4.64 -4.18 6.04
C GLU A 42 -4.13 -5.50 6.62
N HIS A 43 -2.92 -5.92 6.22
CA HIS A 43 -2.31 -7.21 6.56
C HIS A 43 -0.95 -7.01 7.22
N LYS A 44 -0.95 -6.94 8.57
CA LYS A 44 0.22 -6.64 9.42
C LYS A 44 0.89 -7.89 9.98
N GLU A 45 0.61 -9.06 9.42
CA GLU A 45 1.19 -10.32 9.85
C GLU A 45 2.71 -10.33 9.66
N THR A 46 3.44 -10.91 10.61
CA THR A 46 4.91 -10.95 10.60
C THR A 46 5.47 -11.68 9.38
N GLU A 47 4.73 -12.63 8.81
CA GLU A 47 5.08 -13.36 7.59
C GLU A 47 5.18 -12.48 6.34
N TYR A 48 4.52 -11.31 6.32
CA TYR A 48 4.57 -10.37 5.20
C TYR A 48 5.60 -9.25 5.38
N LYS A 49 6.31 -9.24 6.51
CA LYS A 49 7.17 -8.12 6.92
C LYS A 49 8.14 -7.69 5.82
N GLU A 50 8.87 -8.62 5.22
CA GLU A 50 9.88 -8.29 4.20
C GLU A 50 9.26 -7.68 2.94
N ILE A 51 8.11 -8.19 2.51
CA ILE A 51 7.40 -7.68 1.33
C ILE A 51 6.84 -6.28 1.64
N CYS A 52 6.31 -6.10 2.84
CA CYS A 52 5.76 -4.82 3.27
C CYS A 52 6.81 -3.76 3.54
N ASP A 53 7.95 -4.10 4.14
CA ASP A 53 9.09 -3.19 4.29
C ASP A 53 9.54 -2.65 2.93
N LEU A 54 9.67 -3.55 1.94
CA LEU A 54 10.01 -3.15 0.57
C LEU A 54 8.93 -2.25 -0.03
N ALA A 55 7.65 -2.59 0.15
CA ALA A 55 6.53 -1.80 -0.35
C ALA A 55 6.54 -0.38 0.23
N TRP A 56 6.82 -0.23 1.53
CA TRP A 56 6.96 1.08 2.18
C TRP A 56 8.14 1.87 1.64
N GLN A 57 9.31 1.24 1.49
CA GLN A 57 10.49 1.90 0.93
C GLN A 57 10.25 2.41 -0.50
N GLU A 58 9.59 1.61 -1.35
CA GLU A 58 9.27 2.02 -2.71
C GLU A 58 8.14 3.06 -2.76
N ALA A 59 7.17 3.00 -1.86
CA ALA A 59 6.16 4.05 -1.71
C ALA A 59 6.82 5.38 -1.32
N GLU A 60 7.77 5.38 -0.38
CA GLU A 60 8.56 6.58 -0.04
C GLU A 60 9.28 7.14 -1.26
N ARG A 61 10.02 6.30 -2.01
CA ARG A 61 10.74 6.71 -3.22
C ARG A 61 9.80 7.32 -4.27
N ASN A 62 8.61 6.76 -4.43
CA ASN A 62 7.61 7.29 -5.36
C ASN A 62 7.10 8.66 -4.91
N ILE A 63 6.80 8.84 -3.62
CA ILE A 63 6.36 10.14 -3.08
C ILE A 63 7.48 11.17 -3.22
N ASP A 64 8.71 10.82 -2.87
CA ASP A 64 9.89 11.69 -3.04
C ASP A 64 10.05 12.12 -4.50
N LYS A 65 9.94 11.18 -5.44
CA LYS A 65 10.02 11.47 -6.88
C LYS A 65 8.92 12.41 -7.37
N ILE A 66 7.70 12.28 -6.85
CA ILE A 66 6.60 13.19 -7.19
C ILE A 66 6.91 14.58 -6.66
N LEU A 67 7.30 14.68 -5.39
CA LEU A 67 7.56 15.96 -4.73
C LEU A 67 8.82 16.65 -5.28
N SER A 68 9.81 15.90 -5.77
CA SER A 68 11.02 16.47 -6.35
C SER A 68 10.77 17.19 -7.67
N GLN A 69 9.68 16.89 -8.40
CA GLN A 69 9.30 17.63 -9.60
C GLN A 69 9.07 19.13 -9.32
N GLN A 70 8.78 19.49 -8.06
CA GLN A 70 8.70 20.88 -7.64
C GLN A 70 10.03 21.62 -7.79
N ALA A 71 11.17 20.94 -7.59
CA ALA A 71 12.49 21.55 -7.73
C ALA A 71 12.74 22.04 -9.16
N ASP A 72 12.16 21.35 -10.14
CA ASP A 72 12.28 21.70 -11.56
C ASP A 72 11.33 22.85 -11.97
N LEU A 73 10.22 23.06 -11.24
CA LEU A 73 9.19 24.06 -11.56
C LEU A 73 8.68 24.78 -10.30
N PRO A 74 9.48 25.65 -9.65
CA PRO A 74 9.23 26.16 -8.30
C PRO A 74 7.92 26.96 -8.13
N PHE A 75 7.34 27.47 -9.22
CA PHE A 75 6.08 28.24 -9.19
C PHE A 75 4.85 27.42 -9.57
N LEU A 76 5.03 26.23 -10.16
CA LEU A 76 3.93 25.37 -10.58
C LEU A 76 3.73 24.27 -9.55
N ARG A 77 2.48 23.97 -9.22
CA ARG A 77 2.15 22.79 -8.42
C ARG A 77 2.25 21.54 -9.29
N VAL A 78 2.74 20.46 -8.70
CA VAL A 78 2.83 19.13 -9.30
C VAL A 78 1.43 18.61 -9.61
N SER A 79 1.21 18.22 -10.86
CA SER A 79 0.00 17.53 -11.30
C SER A 79 0.23 16.02 -11.19
N VAL A 80 -0.69 15.33 -10.52
CA VAL A 80 -0.65 13.88 -10.32
C VAL A 80 -1.98 13.32 -10.79
N ASP A 81 -1.96 12.17 -11.47
CA ASP A 81 -3.19 11.52 -11.88
C ASP A 81 -4.06 11.12 -10.67
N ALA A 82 -5.37 11.07 -10.86
CA ALA A 82 -6.32 10.87 -9.77
C ALA A 82 -6.11 9.55 -9.00
N LYS A 83 -5.66 8.48 -9.70
CA LYS A 83 -5.44 7.18 -9.07
C LYS A 83 -4.24 7.25 -8.14
N THR A 84 -3.09 7.69 -8.64
CA THR A 84 -1.85 7.83 -7.84
C THR A 84 -2.08 8.80 -6.69
N LYS A 85 -2.75 9.93 -6.94
CA LYS A 85 -3.06 10.93 -5.91
C LYS A 85 -3.83 10.30 -4.75
N LYS A 86 -4.92 9.59 -5.06
CA LYS A 86 -5.74 8.91 -4.05
C LYS A 86 -4.92 7.87 -3.27
N GLN A 87 -4.13 7.06 -3.96
CA GLN A 87 -3.31 6.04 -3.32
C GLN A 87 -2.30 6.63 -2.33
N VAL A 88 -1.64 7.73 -2.71
CA VAL A 88 -0.72 8.43 -1.81
C VAL A 88 -1.47 9.01 -0.62
N GLU A 89 -2.61 9.66 -0.83
CA GLU A 89 -3.42 10.21 0.26
C GLU A 89 -3.90 9.15 1.24
N ASP A 90 -4.32 7.98 0.74
CA ASP A 90 -4.71 6.83 1.56
C ASP A 90 -3.51 6.28 2.36
N ILE A 91 -2.32 6.17 1.73
CA ILE A 91 -1.08 5.77 2.42
C ILE A 91 -0.74 6.76 3.55
N LEU A 92 -0.79 8.07 3.27
CA LEU A 92 -0.52 9.11 4.26
C LEU A 92 -1.58 9.15 5.36
N ALA A 93 -2.83 8.75 5.10
CA ALA A 93 -3.85 8.66 6.12
C ALA A 93 -3.58 7.51 7.11
N GLN A 94 -3.02 6.40 6.61
CA GLN A 94 -2.92 5.14 7.36
C GLN A 94 -1.54 4.87 7.97
N ASN A 95 -0.47 5.48 7.45
CA ASN A 95 0.89 5.33 7.95
C ASN A 95 1.36 6.64 8.64
N PRO A 96 1.41 6.69 10.00
CA PRO A 96 1.75 7.91 10.73
C PRO A 96 3.13 8.49 10.41
N GLN A 97 4.13 7.63 10.17
CA GLN A 97 5.49 8.05 9.87
C GLN A 97 5.55 8.78 8.51
N LEU A 98 4.91 8.19 7.50
CA LEU A 98 4.82 8.81 6.17
C LEU A 98 3.98 10.08 6.21
N LYS A 99 2.88 10.07 6.98
CA LYS A 99 2.02 11.23 7.19
C LYS A 99 2.81 12.43 7.68
N GLU A 100 3.55 12.25 8.77
CA GLU A 100 4.31 13.32 9.41
C GLU A 100 5.34 13.92 8.44
N ARG A 101 6.04 13.05 7.70
CA ARG A 101 7.08 13.45 6.76
C ARG A 101 6.55 14.15 5.51
N TYR A 102 5.49 13.62 4.90
CA TYR A 102 5.10 13.99 3.53
C TYR A 102 3.80 14.80 3.42
N LEU A 103 2.86 14.68 4.37
CA LEU A 103 1.56 15.35 4.25
C LEU A 103 1.68 16.89 4.12
N PRO A 104 2.56 17.59 4.86
CA PRO A 104 2.74 19.03 4.69
C PRO A 104 3.24 19.40 3.29
N LEU A 105 4.18 18.63 2.75
CA LEU A 105 4.76 18.85 1.42
C LEU A 105 3.74 18.55 0.32
N TRP A 106 3.03 17.43 0.47
CA TRP A 106 1.96 17.01 -0.45
C TRP A 106 0.89 18.10 -0.60
N LYS A 107 0.37 18.63 0.52
CA LYS A 107 -0.63 19.70 0.52
C LYS A 107 -0.12 21.01 -0.09
N LYS A 108 1.19 21.28 0.01
CA LYS A 108 1.80 22.49 -0.50
C LYS A 108 2.03 22.42 -2.01
N PHE A 109 2.49 21.27 -2.51
CA PHE A 109 3.03 21.15 -3.85
C PHE A 109 2.10 20.44 -4.83
N VAL A 110 1.19 19.56 -4.38
CA VAL A 110 0.29 18.82 -5.28
C VAL A 110 -1.00 19.61 -5.50
N GLN A 111 -1.49 19.62 -6.75
CA GLN A 111 -2.75 20.27 -7.10
C GLN A 111 -3.96 19.56 -6.43
N GLN A 112 -4.97 20.35 -6.04
CA GLN A 112 -6.23 19.80 -5.52
C GLN A 112 -7.09 19.21 -6.63
#